data_AF-A0A538SX98-F1
#
_entry.id   AF-A0A538SX98-F1
#
_cell.length_a   1.000
_cell.length_b   1.000
_cell.length_c   1.000
_cell.angle_alpha   90.00
_cell.angle_beta   90.00
_cell.angle_gamma   90.00
#
_symmetry.space_group_name_H-M   'P 1'
#
loop_
_entity.id
_entity.type
_entity.pdbx_description
1 polymer ?
#
loop_
_entity_poly.entity_id
_entity_poly.type
_entity_poly.pdbx_seq_one_letter_code
_entity_poly.pdbx_strand_id
1 'polypeptide(L)'
;MDKHEKGIEVDPLRPDLPLPKWDGRYRGDPKRLPKVVQKLMLRRPLTPEEKAELLWRFYELQQGARARMILVLVLTIVFLLCLVGIGGYLIYTHQLPFLTAMAR
;
A
#
# COMPACT_ATOMS: atom_id res chain seq x y z
N MET A 1 3.18 23.21 -11.76
CA MET A 1 2.17 22.21 -11.36
C MET A 1 1.83 21.42 -12.60
N ASP A 2 2.40 20.22 -12.73
CA ASP A 2 2.37 19.43 -13.97
C ASP A 2 0.98 18.88 -14.27
N LYS A 3 0.52 19.09 -15.51
CA LYS A 3 -0.82 18.71 -16.01
C LYS A 3 -0.98 17.20 -16.26
N HIS A 4 -0.09 16.36 -15.73
CA HIS A 4 0.07 14.95 -16.12
C HIS A 4 -0.79 13.95 -15.32
N GLU A 5 -1.60 14.40 -14.36
CA GLU A 5 -2.46 13.52 -13.54
C GLU A 5 -3.88 13.30 -14.10
N LYS A 6 -4.24 13.92 -15.24
CA LYS A 6 -5.59 13.82 -15.86
C LYS A 6 -5.86 12.50 -16.61
N GLY A 7 -5.25 11.39 -16.21
CA GLY A 7 -5.39 10.08 -16.86
C GLY A 7 -6.54 9.23 -16.32
N ILE A 8 -7.02 9.55 -15.13
CA ILE A 8 -8.28 9.03 -14.59
C ILE A 8 -9.27 10.16 -14.83
N GLU A 9 -10.18 9.99 -15.79
CA GLU A 9 -11.36 10.85 -15.87
C GLU A 9 -12.22 10.56 -14.64
N VAL A 10 -11.79 11.09 -13.49
CA VAL A 10 -12.68 11.35 -12.37
C VAL A 10 -13.65 12.36 -12.92
N ASP A 11 -14.90 11.94 -13.15
CA ASP A 11 -15.96 12.86 -13.52
C ASP A 11 -15.98 13.96 -12.44
N PRO A 12 -15.52 15.19 -12.74
CA PRO A 12 -15.36 16.21 -11.72
C PRO A 12 -16.70 16.65 -11.15
N LEU A 13 -17.81 16.21 -11.76
CA LEU A 13 -19.18 16.44 -11.33
C LEU A 13 -19.64 15.48 -10.22
N ARG A 14 -18.88 14.42 -9.88
CA ARG A 14 -19.25 13.46 -8.82
C ARG A 14 -18.04 13.02 -7.98
N PRO A 15 -17.53 13.89 -7.10
CA PRO A 15 -16.50 13.52 -6.12
C PRO A 15 -16.99 12.47 -5.09
N ASP A 16 -18.30 12.27 -5.02
CA ASP A 16 -18.99 11.39 -4.07
C ASP A 16 -18.91 9.91 -4.45
N LEU A 17 -18.53 9.59 -5.70
CA LEU A 17 -18.42 8.21 -6.15
C LEU A 17 -17.05 7.61 -5.80
N PRO A 18 -16.99 6.36 -5.33
CA PRO A 18 -15.72 5.67 -5.13
C PRO A 18 -14.98 5.58 -6.47
N LEU A 19 -13.65 5.73 -6.41
CA LEU A 19 -12.77 5.52 -7.56
C LEU A 19 -13.12 4.18 -8.24
N PRO A 20 -13.28 4.15 -9.57
CA PRO A 20 -13.64 2.93 -10.27
C PRO A 20 -12.61 1.83 -9.98
N LYS A 21 -13.09 0.62 -9.66
CA LYS A 21 -12.22 -0.53 -9.44
C LYS A 21 -11.42 -0.79 -10.72
N TRP A 22 -10.10 -0.72 -10.61
CA TRP A 22 -9.20 -1.06 -11.71
C TRP A 22 -9.23 -2.56 -11.97
N ASP A 23 -9.74 -2.95 -13.13
CA ASP A 23 -9.90 -4.33 -13.59
C ASP A 23 -8.70 -4.85 -14.40
N GLY A 24 -7.54 -4.21 -14.23
CA GLY A 24 -6.27 -4.67 -14.81
C GLY A 24 -6.00 -4.18 -16.23
N ARG A 25 -6.95 -3.48 -16.87
CA ARG A 25 -6.80 -2.91 -18.21
C ARG A 25 -7.22 -1.45 -18.23
N TYR A 26 -6.46 -0.62 -18.94
CA TYR A 26 -6.85 0.77 -19.17
C TYR A 26 -8.05 0.82 -20.11
N ARG A 27 -9.21 1.26 -19.58
CA ARG A 27 -10.46 1.42 -20.35
C ARG A 27 -10.62 2.81 -20.98
N GLY A 28 -9.73 3.76 -20.68
CA GLY A 28 -9.78 5.12 -21.23
C GLY A 28 -9.19 5.22 -22.64
N ASP A 29 -9.19 6.43 -23.21
CA ASP A 29 -8.59 6.70 -24.52
C ASP A 29 -7.06 6.49 -24.47
N PRO A 30 -6.50 5.50 -25.20
CA PRO A 30 -5.06 5.22 -25.19
C PRO A 30 -4.20 6.43 -25.57
N LYS A 31 -4.75 7.40 -26.32
CA LYS A 31 -4.03 8.63 -26.70
C LYS A 31 -3.78 9.57 -25.53
N ARG A 32 -4.50 9.40 -24.42
CA ARG A 32 -4.34 10.19 -23.19
C ARG A 32 -3.34 9.59 -22.21
N LEU A 33 -2.88 8.36 -22.46
CA LEU A 33 -1.82 7.75 -21.67
C LEU A 33 -0.49 8.51 -21.86
N PRO A 34 0.43 8.47 -20.89
CA PRO A 34 1.78 8.97 -21.09
C PRO A 34 2.43 8.31 -22.32
N LYS A 35 3.19 9.08 -23.12
CA LYS A 35 3.83 8.59 -24.35
C LYS A 35 4.66 7.32 -24.13
N VAL A 36 5.32 7.22 -22.97
CA VAL A 36 6.10 6.06 -22.55
C VAL A 36 5.22 4.80 -22.45
N VAL A 37 4.04 4.91 -21.84
CA VAL A 37 3.06 3.82 -21.72
C VAL A 37 2.46 3.47 -23.08
N GLN A 38 2.16 4.46 -23.92
CA GLN A 38 1.71 4.22 -25.29
C GLN A 38 2.74 3.44 -26.11
N LYS A 39 4.04 3.82 -26.01
CA LYS A 39 5.14 3.11 -26.66
C LYS A 39 5.25 1.66 -26.18
N LEU A 40 5.15 1.44 -24.87
CA LEU A 40 5.14 0.09 -24.29
C LEU A 40 3.99 -0.76 -24.82
N MET A 41 2.77 -0.22 -24.88
CA MET A 41 1.61 -0.92 -25.42
C MET A 41 1.78 -1.28 -26.91
N LEU A 42 2.39 -0.37 -27.68
CA LEU A 42 2.66 -0.56 -29.11
C LEU A 42 3.97 -1.32 -29.40
N ARG A 43 4.63 -1.86 -28.37
CA ARG A 43 5.94 -2.55 -28.46
C ARG A 43 7.02 -1.74 -29.18
N ARG A 44 6.96 -0.40 -29.10
CA ARG A 44 7.96 0.50 -29.68
C ARG A 44 9.18 0.61 -28.76
N PRO A 45 10.39 0.74 -29.30
CA PRO A 45 11.58 0.94 -28.50
C PRO A 45 11.49 2.25 -27.71
N LEU A 46 11.92 2.18 -26.45
CA LEU A 46 12.03 3.33 -25.55
C LEU A 46 13.43 3.92 -25.64
N THR A 47 13.50 5.24 -25.60
CA THR A 47 14.76 5.96 -25.43
C THR A 47 15.34 5.72 -24.02
N PRO A 48 16.67 5.85 -23.83
CA PRO A 48 17.29 5.70 -22.52
C PRO A 48 16.64 6.59 -21.44
N GLU A 49 16.27 7.82 -21.80
CA GLU A 49 15.62 8.80 -20.91
C GLU A 49 14.23 8.32 -20.48
N GLU A 50 13.42 7.83 -21.43
CA GLU A 50 12.10 7.27 -21.14
C GLU A 50 12.16 6.01 -20.26
N LYS A 51 13.22 5.21 -20.40
CA LYS A 51 13.45 4.05 -19.52
C LYS A 51 13.80 4.49 -18.10
N ALA A 52 14.61 5.53 -17.95
CA ALA A 52 14.99 6.07 -16.65
C ALA A 52 13.78 6.66 -15.91
N GLU A 53 12.93 7.40 -16.62
CA GLU A 53 11.68 7.94 -16.06
C GLU A 53 10.74 6.82 -15.61
N LEU A 54 10.58 5.77 -16.43
CA LEU A 54 9.73 4.63 -16.08
C LEU A 54 10.26 3.88 -14.84
N LEU A 55 11.58 3.67 -14.77
CA LEU A 55 12.25 3.06 -13.61
C LEU A 55 12.03 3.89 -12.35
N TRP A 56 12.16 5.22 -12.45
CA TRP A 56 11.91 6.12 -11.33
C TRP A 56 10.47 6.01 -10.82
N ARG A 57 9.48 5.99 -11.72
CA ARG A 57 8.07 5.83 -11.34
C ARG A 57 7.78 4.49 -10.66
N PHE A 58 8.38 3.40 -11.14
CA PHE A 58 8.26 2.10 -10.46
C PHE A 58 8.91 2.10 -9.09
N TYR A 59 10.06 2.78 -8.96
CA TYR A 59 10.74 2.94 -7.68
C TYR A 59 9.90 3.71 -6.66
N GLU A 60 9.28 4.83 -7.06
CA GLU A 60 8.36 5.61 -6.20
C GLU A 60 7.20 4.73 -5.69
N LEU A 61 6.57 3.97 -6.59
CA LEU A 61 5.48 3.05 -6.22
C LEU A 61 5.96 1.96 -5.26
N GLN A 62 7.15 1.41 -5.50
CA GLN A 62 7.71 0.36 -4.66
C GLN A 62 8.10 0.89 -3.27
N GLN A 63 8.61 2.11 -3.17
CA GLN A 63 8.89 2.76 -1.87
C GLN A 63 7.62 2.97 -1.06
N GLY A 64 6.55 3.47 -1.67
CA GLY A 64 5.25 3.66 -1.01
C GLY A 64 4.66 2.34 -0.48
N ALA A 65 4.79 1.25 -1.25
CA ALA A 65 4.36 -0.07 -0.83
C ALA A 65 5.21 -0.63 0.33
N ARG A 66 6.54 -0.44 0.29
CA ARG A 66 7.46 -0.86 1.37
C ARG A 66 7.18 -0.11 2.67
N ALA A 67 6.93 1.20 2.61
CA ALA A 67 6.60 2.00 3.79
C ALA A 67 5.33 1.50 4.49
N ARG A 68 4.28 1.19 3.72
CA ARG A 68 3.05 0.58 4.25
C ARG A 68 3.31 -0.80 4.88
N MET A 69 4.10 -1.64 4.23
CA MET A 69 4.44 -2.96 4.75
C MET A 69 5.22 -2.87 6.07
N ILE A 70 6.20 -1.97 6.16
CA ILE A 70 6.98 -1.75 7.39
C ILE A 70 6.06 -1.24 8.51
N LEU A 71 5.15 -0.30 8.22
CA LEU A 71 4.19 0.19 9.21
C LEU A 71 3.31 -0.94 9.76
N VAL A 72 2.75 -1.78 8.88
CA VAL A 72 1.93 -2.94 9.30
C VAL A 72 2.76 -3.92 10.14
N LEU A 73 4.01 -4.18 9.74
CA LEU A 73 4.91 -5.08 10.48
C LEU A 73 5.19 -4.54 11.89
N VAL A 74 5.53 -3.26 12.01
CA VAL A 74 5.79 -2.60 13.30
C VAL A 74 4.54 -2.65 14.20
N LEU A 75 3.37 -2.30 13.66
CA LEU A 75 2.11 -2.37 14.41
C LEU A 75 1.81 -3.80 14.88
N THR A 76 2.07 -4.79 14.05
CA THR A 76 1.87 -6.21 14.40
C THR A 76 2.80 -6.64 15.53
N ILE A 77 4.07 -6.24 15.50
CA ILE A 77 5.04 -6.54 16.56
C ILE A 77 4.60 -5.89 17.88
N VAL A 78 4.23 -4.60 17.84
CA VAL A 78 3.76 -3.89 19.03
C VAL A 78 2.52 -4.55 19.62
N PHE A 79 1.56 -4.94 18.77
CA PHE A 79 0.36 -5.64 19.20
C PHE A 79 0.66 -6.98 19.89
N LEU A 80 1.57 -7.78 19.33
CA LEU A 80 2.00 -9.04 19.94
C LEU A 80 2.68 -8.83 21.30
N LEU A 81 3.53 -7.80 21.42
CA LEU A 81 4.15 -7.44 22.69
C LEU A 81 3.10 -7.03 23.74
N CYS A 82 2.08 -6.27 23.34
CA CYS A 82 0.97 -5.93 24.23
C CYS A 82 0.20 -7.17 24.70
N LEU A 83 -0.10 -8.12 23.80
CA LEU A 83 -0.79 -9.35 24.18
C LEU A 83 0.02 -10.19 25.17
N VAL A 84 1.31 -10.34 24.94
CA VAL A 84 2.20 -11.07 25.87
C VAL A 84 2.30 -10.35 27.21
N GLY A 85 2.44 -9.03 27.21
CA GLY A 85 2.50 -8.23 28.43
C GLY A 85 1.21 -8.31 29.26
N ILE A 86 0.05 -8.11 28.62
CA ILE A 86 -1.26 -8.19 29.28
C ILE A 86 -1.53 -9.61 29.76
N GLY A 87 -1.30 -10.61 28.93
CA GLY A 87 -1.47 -12.02 29.29
C GLY A 87 -0.57 -12.42 30.47
N GLY A 88 0.71 -12.05 30.42
CA GLY A 88 1.66 -12.29 31.51
C GLY A 88 1.24 -11.59 32.81
N TYR A 89 0.78 -10.35 32.74
CA TYR A 89 0.26 -9.62 33.89
C TYR A 89 -0.94 -10.34 34.53
N LEU A 90 -1.94 -10.74 33.72
CA LEU A 90 -3.13 -11.43 34.23
C LEU A 90 -2.79 -12.78 34.88
N ILE A 91 -1.86 -13.54 34.28
CA ILE A 91 -1.39 -14.81 34.86
C ILE A 91 -0.69 -14.54 36.20
N TYR A 92 0.18 -13.52 36.26
CA TYR A 92 0.90 -13.13 37.46
C TYR A 92 -0.02 -12.66 38.60
N THR A 93 -1.01 -11.82 38.29
CA THR A 93 -1.86 -11.21 39.32
C THR A 93 -3.05 -12.06 39.74
N HIS A 94 -3.57 -12.92 38.86
CA HIS A 94 -4.81 -13.66 39.15
C HIS A 94 -4.63 -15.17 39.24
N GLN A 95 -3.81 -15.79 38.38
CA GLN A 95 -3.69 -17.26 38.35
C GLN A 95 -2.63 -17.78 39.32
N LEU A 96 -1.45 -17.16 39.34
CA LEU A 96 -0.37 -17.53 40.25
C LEU A 96 -0.78 -17.51 41.74
N PRO A 97 -1.39 -16.44 42.27
CA PRO A 97 -1.82 -16.41 43.68
C PRO A 97 -2.97 -17.37 43.99
N PHE A 98 -3.84 -17.68 43.02
CA PHE A 98 -4.90 -18.68 43.18
C PHE A 98 -4.33 -20.10 43.26
N LEU A 99 -3.36 -20.43 42.40
CA LEU A 99 -2.70 -21.72 42.40
C LEU A 99 -1.85 -21.95 43.65
N THR A 100 -1.15 -20.93 44.15
CA THR A 100 -0.40 -21.03 45.40
C THR A 100 -1.29 -21.15 46.63
N ALA A 101 -2.51 -20.58 46.60
CA ALA A 101 -3.49 -20.74 47.67
C ALA A 101 -4.10 -22.16 47.73
N MET A 102 -4.28 -22.83 46.59
CA MET A 102 -4.78 -24.22 46.55
C MET A 102 -3.70 -25.27 46.87
N ALA A 103 -2.43 -24.91 46.79
CA ALA A 103 -1.30 -25.81 47.07
C ALA A 103 -0.88 -25.85 48.57
N ARG A 104 -1.56 -25.08 49.42
CA ARG A 104 -1.36 -25.04 50.88
C ARG A 104 -2.47 -25.81 51.59
#